data_AF-A0A966QMQ0-F1
#
_entry.id   AF-A0A966QMQ0-F1
#
_cell.length_a   1.000
_cell.length_b   1.000
_cell.length_c   1.000
_cell.angle_alpha   90.00
_cell.angle_beta   90.00
_cell.angle_gamma   90.00
#
_symmetry.space_group_name_H-M   'P 1'
#
loop_
_entity.id
_entity.type
_entity.pdbx_description
1 polymer ?
#
loop_
_entity_poly.entity_id
_entity_poly.type
_entity_poly.pdbx_seq_one_letter_code
_entity_poly.pdbx_strand_id
1 'polypeptide(L)'
;MLHFSKYQGLGNDFLMVDARRALADEAPSALTPERIQRLCDRRFGIGGDGVIVALPPDAQGDVRMRIFNADGSEPEMCGNGIRCLARFLADSDGDQPGRRWQVETLAGMIVPELLDNGLIRVDMGQPFLEPASVPTTLPLGPAGLPQGNLMVEGTELAVAAAGMGNPHVVIPVADVGAIDLERLGAALEVNPAFPARTNVHFVQVLAPDHLRMRVWERGAGPTLACGTGACATLVACRLLGLCADEAVIELPGGPLTIAWNGDPAGSVWMSGPAEAVFDGMVTPELWGEGPGQEQGPAAIQANQAGHAGTGNDSSGTDGIDCATACVKGCLRPDACPSAEARARAMALLQNTTLDGLVTMASESLEARTRARISRGL
;
A
#
# COMPACT_ATOMS: atom_id res chain seq x y z
N MET A 1 -20.57 0.59 3.98
CA MET A 1 -19.69 1.71 3.55
C MET A 1 -18.28 1.34 3.99
N LEU A 2 -17.27 1.57 3.16
CA LEU A 2 -15.87 1.30 3.52
C LEU A 2 -15.17 2.62 3.85
N HIS A 3 -14.57 2.72 5.03
CA HIS A 3 -13.68 3.82 5.37
C HIS A 3 -12.26 3.49 4.96
N PHE A 4 -11.53 4.47 4.43
CA PHE A 4 -10.14 4.30 4.10
C PHE A 4 -9.34 5.59 4.31
N SER A 5 -8.03 5.45 4.39
CA SER A 5 -7.08 6.55 4.32
C SER A 5 -6.08 6.30 3.21
N LYS A 6 -5.87 7.28 2.34
CA LYS A 6 -4.89 7.21 1.25
C LYS A 6 -3.53 7.62 1.79
N TYR A 7 -2.52 6.78 1.57
CA TYR A 7 -1.12 7.07 1.89
C TYR A 7 -0.23 6.87 0.67
N GLN A 8 0.94 7.47 0.67
CA GLN A 8 1.97 7.24 -0.34
C GLN A 8 3.36 7.15 0.31
N GLY A 9 4.21 6.30 -0.28
CA GLY A 9 5.63 6.24 0.03
C GLY A 9 6.44 6.40 -1.25
N LEU A 10 6.98 7.60 -1.48
CA LEU A 10 7.75 7.97 -2.68
C LEU A 10 6.98 7.73 -3.99
N GLY A 11 5.70 8.12 -4.00
CA GLY A 11 4.81 7.99 -5.15
C GLY A 11 4.09 6.65 -5.27
N ASN A 12 4.53 5.61 -4.54
CA ASN A 12 3.83 4.35 -4.47
C ASN A 12 2.67 4.45 -3.46
N ASP A 13 1.44 4.41 -3.97
CA ASP A 13 0.26 4.92 -3.26
C ASP A 13 -0.77 3.83 -2.91
N PHE A 14 -1.23 3.81 -1.66
CA PHE A 14 -2.03 2.72 -1.11
C PHE A 14 -3.30 3.21 -0.41
N LEU A 15 -4.34 2.39 -0.46
CA LEU A 15 -5.56 2.56 0.33
C LEU A 15 -5.41 1.79 1.64
N MET A 16 -5.31 2.49 2.77
CA MET A 16 -5.28 1.89 4.11
C MET A 16 -6.70 1.62 4.59
N VAL A 17 -6.95 0.38 5.01
CA VAL A 17 -8.20 -0.04 5.65
C VAL A 17 -7.88 -0.54 7.05
N ASP A 18 -8.50 0.07 8.07
CA ASP A 18 -8.38 -0.39 9.45
C ASP A 18 -9.46 -1.42 9.76
N ALA A 19 -9.04 -2.67 9.89
CA ALA A 19 -9.88 -3.78 10.29
C ALA A 19 -9.41 -4.40 11.61
N ARG A 20 -8.60 -3.70 12.41
CA ARG A 20 -8.06 -4.20 13.69
C ARG A 20 -9.15 -4.47 14.72
N ARG A 21 -10.31 -3.81 14.60
CA ARG A 21 -11.49 -3.94 15.49
C ARG A 21 -12.67 -4.67 14.85
N ALA A 22 -12.54 -5.10 13.58
CA ALA A 22 -13.64 -5.77 12.90
C ALA A 22 -13.88 -7.16 13.48
N LEU A 23 -15.15 -7.55 13.60
CA LEU A 23 -15.52 -8.93 13.92
C LEU A 23 -15.02 -9.85 12.80
N ALA A 24 -14.59 -11.07 13.15
CA ALA A 24 -13.89 -12.00 12.24
C ALA A 24 -14.63 -12.27 10.91
N ASP A 25 -15.95 -12.13 10.89
CA ASP A 25 -16.81 -12.37 9.72
C ASP A 25 -17.01 -11.13 8.81
N GLU A 26 -16.60 -9.93 9.23
CA GLU A 26 -16.91 -8.67 8.51
C GLU A 26 -15.75 -8.08 7.68
N ALA A 27 -14.48 -8.41 7.98
CA ALA A 27 -13.33 -7.71 7.37
C ALA A 27 -12.61 -8.44 6.22
N PRO A 28 -12.27 -9.75 6.28
CA PRO A 28 -11.47 -10.38 5.23
C PRO A 28 -12.28 -10.92 4.05
N SER A 29 -13.55 -11.29 4.28
CA SER A 29 -14.45 -11.86 3.27
C SER A 29 -14.94 -10.83 2.24
N ALA A 30 -14.79 -9.54 2.53
CA ALA A 30 -15.28 -8.44 1.69
C ALA A 30 -14.26 -7.92 0.66
N LEU A 31 -13.00 -8.32 0.70
CA LEU A 31 -11.93 -7.84 -0.19
C LEU A 31 -11.55 -8.89 -1.23
N THR A 32 -12.48 -9.19 -2.16
CA THR A 32 -12.17 -10.07 -3.28
C THR A 32 -11.26 -9.36 -4.30
N PRO A 33 -10.46 -10.09 -5.08
CA PRO A 33 -9.60 -9.50 -6.12
C PRO A 33 -10.35 -8.54 -7.05
N GLU A 34 -11.59 -8.85 -7.43
CA GLU A 34 -12.42 -8.00 -8.31
C GLU A 34 -12.83 -6.68 -7.65
N ARG A 35 -12.97 -6.65 -6.32
CA ARG A 35 -13.22 -5.42 -5.57
C ARG A 35 -11.95 -4.60 -5.42
N ILE A 36 -10.81 -5.24 -5.17
CA ILE A 36 -9.51 -4.57 -5.14
C ILE A 36 -9.25 -3.88 -6.48
N GLN A 37 -9.40 -4.59 -7.60
CA GLN A 37 -9.23 -4.02 -8.94
C GLN A 37 -10.12 -2.80 -9.17
N ARG A 38 -11.41 -2.88 -8.77
CA ARG A 38 -12.35 -1.75 -8.89
C ARG A 38 -11.94 -0.54 -8.04
N LEU A 39 -11.44 -0.75 -6.82
CA LEU A 39 -11.01 0.34 -5.95
C LEU A 39 -9.72 0.99 -6.45
N CYS A 40 -8.78 0.17 -6.92
CA CYS A 40 -7.47 0.59 -7.40
C CYS A 40 -7.50 1.18 -8.81
N ASP A 41 -8.58 0.98 -9.58
CA ASP A 41 -8.76 1.64 -10.88
C ASP A 41 -8.69 3.17 -10.71
N ARG A 42 -7.74 3.81 -11.40
CA ARG A 42 -7.46 5.25 -11.26
C ARG A 42 -8.50 6.15 -11.94
N ARG A 43 -9.40 5.61 -12.76
CA ARG A 43 -10.43 6.38 -13.50
C ARG A 43 -11.82 6.16 -12.94
N PHE A 44 -12.16 4.92 -12.60
CA PHE A 44 -13.49 4.50 -12.15
C PHE A 44 -13.54 4.18 -10.66
N GLY A 45 -12.37 4.04 -10.01
CA GLY A 45 -12.23 3.80 -8.58
C GLY A 45 -11.65 5.02 -7.85
N ILE A 46 -11.00 4.73 -6.73
CA ILE A 46 -10.24 5.73 -5.96
C ILE A 46 -8.87 5.95 -6.60
N GLY A 47 -8.31 4.88 -7.18
CA GLY A 47 -6.95 4.83 -7.69
C GLY A 47 -5.95 4.48 -6.61
N GLY A 48 -5.04 3.55 -6.90
CA GLY A 48 -3.90 3.21 -6.05
C GLY A 48 -3.14 2.01 -6.60
N ASP A 49 -1.88 1.86 -6.20
CA ASP A 49 -1.06 0.69 -6.53
C ASP A 49 -1.48 -0.54 -5.72
N GLY A 50 -2.21 -0.35 -4.62
CA GLY A 50 -2.77 -1.44 -3.84
C GLY A 50 -3.64 -1.01 -2.66
N VAL A 51 -4.19 -2.01 -1.98
CA VAL A 51 -4.93 -1.87 -0.72
C VAL A 51 -4.15 -2.57 0.38
N ILE A 52 -3.97 -1.90 1.51
CA ILE A 52 -3.34 -2.47 2.71
C ILE A 52 -4.38 -2.51 3.81
N VAL A 53 -4.50 -3.68 4.43
CA VAL A 53 -5.45 -3.93 5.51
C VAL A 53 -4.70 -4.19 6.79
N ALA A 54 -4.95 -3.36 7.80
CA ALA A 54 -4.49 -3.58 9.16
C ALA A 54 -5.49 -4.50 9.87
N LEU A 55 -5.05 -5.67 10.30
CA LEU A 55 -5.86 -6.71 10.92
C LEU A 55 -5.40 -6.98 12.35
N PRO A 56 -6.26 -7.59 13.20
CA PRO A 56 -5.78 -8.16 14.45
C PRO A 56 -4.67 -9.20 14.15
N PRO A 57 -3.63 -9.26 15.00
CA PRO A 57 -2.57 -10.26 14.87
C PRO A 57 -3.12 -11.66 15.13
N ASP A 58 -2.57 -12.67 14.45
CA ASP A 58 -2.90 -14.08 14.67
C ASP A 58 -2.10 -14.67 15.85
N ALA A 59 -0.91 -14.14 16.12
CA ALA A 59 0.00 -14.60 17.16
C ALA A 59 0.52 -13.44 18.04
N GLN A 60 1.74 -13.56 18.57
CA GLN A 60 2.39 -12.48 19.31
C GLN A 60 2.87 -11.40 18.33
N GLY A 61 2.08 -10.34 18.18
CA GLY A 61 2.39 -9.16 17.37
C GLY A 61 1.49 -7.98 17.77
N ASP A 62 1.78 -6.79 17.24
CA ASP A 62 0.93 -5.61 17.44
C ASP A 62 -0.22 -5.57 16.42
N VAL A 63 0.05 -6.02 15.19
CA VAL A 63 -0.87 -5.94 14.05
C VAL A 63 -0.48 -6.95 12.98
N ARG A 64 -1.45 -7.41 12.19
CA ARG A 64 -1.20 -8.17 10.96
C ARG A 64 -1.48 -7.33 9.73
N MET A 65 -0.59 -7.39 8.76
CA MET A 65 -0.72 -6.71 7.48
C MET A 65 -1.09 -7.70 6.39
N ARG A 66 -2.15 -7.40 5.65
CA ARG A 66 -2.38 -7.96 4.31
C ARG A 66 -2.29 -6.84 3.28
N ILE A 67 -1.72 -7.15 2.13
CA ILE A 67 -1.57 -6.22 1.01
C ILE A 67 -2.13 -6.88 -0.24
N PHE A 68 -2.84 -6.11 -1.04
CA PHE A 68 -3.31 -6.52 -2.35
C PHE A 68 -2.82 -5.52 -3.38
N ASN A 69 -2.19 -6.00 -4.44
CA ASN A 69 -1.83 -5.18 -5.60
C ASN A 69 -3.09 -4.72 -6.33
N ALA A 70 -2.94 -3.72 -7.20
CA ALA A 70 -4.04 -3.21 -8.02
C ALA A 70 -4.71 -4.28 -8.92
N ASP A 71 -4.01 -5.37 -9.25
CA ASP A 71 -4.56 -6.51 -10.00
C ASP A 71 -5.30 -7.53 -9.11
N GLY A 72 -5.37 -7.29 -7.80
CA GLY A 72 -6.01 -8.16 -6.81
C GLY A 72 -5.14 -9.33 -6.32
N SER A 73 -3.89 -9.47 -6.81
CA SER A 73 -2.94 -10.42 -6.25
C SER A 73 -2.45 -9.99 -4.86
N GLU A 74 -2.14 -10.95 -3.99
CA GLU A 74 -1.64 -10.71 -2.64
C GLU A 74 -0.13 -11.00 -2.59
N PRO A 75 0.75 -9.97 -2.64
CA PRO A 75 2.19 -10.18 -2.50
C PRO A 75 2.56 -10.45 -1.04
N GLU A 76 3.75 -11.03 -0.84
CA GLU A 76 4.20 -11.39 0.51
C GLU A 76 4.54 -10.16 1.38
N MET A 77 5.11 -9.13 0.77
CA MET A 77 5.56 -7.91 1.44
C MET A 77 5.70 -6.74 0.44
N CYS A 78 5.59 -5.51 0.94
CA CYS A 78 5.95 -4.30 0.20
C CYS A 78 6.64 -3.28 1.12
N GLY A 79 7.90 -2.94 0.82
CA GLY A 79 8.71 -2.05 1.65
C GLY A 79 8.17 -0.62 1.77
N ASN A 80 7.49 -0.10 0.75
CA ASN A 80 6.77 1.18 0.84
C ASN A 80 5.46 1.04 1.61
N GLY A 81 4.75 -0.06 1.38
CA GLY A 81 3.49 -0.39 2.05
C GLY A 81 3.63 -0.50 3.56
N ILE A 82 4.67 -1.19 4.05
CA ILE A 82 4.91 -1.33 5.50
C ILE A 82 5.24 0.01 6.17
N ARG A 83 5.96 0.92 5.49
CA ARG A 83 6.16 2.28 5.99
C ARG A 83 4.86 3.07 6.04
N CYS A 84 4.03 2.96 5.00
CA CYS A 84 2.71 3.58 4.98
C CYS A 84 1.82 3.05 6.11
N LEU A 85 1.83 1.74 6.37
CA LEU A 85 1.09 1.14 7.47
C LEU A 85 1.58 1.65 8.83
N ALA A 86 2.89 1.64 9.08
CA ALA A 86 3.45 2.14 10.33
C ALA A 86 3.07 3.60 10.58
N ARG A 87 3.15 4.44 9.54
CA ARG A 87 2.72 5.83 9.63
C ARG A 87 1.21 5.96 9.88
N PHE A 88 0.40 5.16 9.18
CA PHE A 88 -1.04 5.11 9.38
C PHE A 88 -1.43 4.76 10.82
N LEU A 89 -0.74 3.78 11.43
CA LEU A 89 -0.94 3.38 12.82
C LEU A 89 -0.57 4.52 13.76
N ALA A 90 0.61 5.13 13.57
CA ALA A 90 1.05 6.26 14.38
C ALA A 90 0.06 7.44 14.32
N ASP A 91 -0.40 7.78 13.12
CA ASP A 91 -1.35 8.86 12.92
C ASP A 91 -2.70 8.55 13.58
N SER A 92 -3.18 7.30 13.46
CA SER A 92 -4.48 6.87 13.99
C SER A 92 -4.49 6.71 15.50
N ASP A 93 -3.42 6.19 16.10
CA ASP A 93 -3.35 5.84 17.52
C ASP A 93 -2.70 6.95 18.36
N GLY A 94 -1.94 7.87 17.74
CA GLY A 94 -1.24 8.94 18.44
C GLY A 94 0.13 8.60 18.97
N ASP A 95 0.80 7.64 18.34
CA ASP A 95 2.15 7.24 18.72
C ASP A 95 3.17 8.36 18.52
N GLN A 96 4.21 8.34 19.35
CA GLN A 96 5.32 9.28 19.32
C GLN A 96 6.57 8.62 18.71
N PRO A 97 7.58 9.41 18.31
CA PRO A 97 8.88 8.87 17.91
C PRO A 97 9.47 7.86 18.92
N GLY A 98 10.17 6.86 18.39
CA GLY A 98 10.65 5.69 19.12
C GLY A 98 9.66 4.52 19.17
N ARG A 99 8.40 4.71 18.75
CA ARG A 99 7.43 3.60 18.63
C ARG A 99 7.91 2.61 17.57
N ARG A 100 7.83 1.33 17.92
CA ARG A 100 8.06 0.17 17.05
C ARG A 100 6.81 -0.68 17.00
N TRP A 101 6.49 -1.25 15.85
CA TRP A 101 5.35 -2.17 15.70
C TRP A 101 5.86 -3.53 15.27
N GLN A 102 5.42 -4.60 15.91
CA GLN A 102 5.62 -5.97 15.44
C GLN A 102 4.49 -6.29 14.45
N VAL A 103 4.80 -6.22 13.16
CA VAL A 103 3.84 -6.42 12.07
C VAL A 103 3.99 -7.81 11.48
N GLU A 104 2.96 -8.63 11.60
CA GLU A 104 2.88 -9.94 10.94
C GLU A 104 2.61 -9.74 9.44
N THR A 105 3.45 -10.31 8.59
CA THR A 105 3.28 -10.33 7.13
C THR A 105 3.42 -11.76 6.60
N LEU A 106 3.09 -12.00 5.34
CA LEU A 106 3.35 -13.29 4.69
C LEU A 106 4.85 -13.60 4.57
N ALA A 107 5.71 -12.57 4.57
CA ALA A 107 7.17 -12.71 4.63
C ALA A 107 7.71 -12.90 6.06
N GLY A 108 6.85 -13.01 7.07
CA GLY A 108 7.21 -13.11 8.48
C GLY A 108 7.03 -11.79 9.25
N MET A 109 7.65 -11.72 10.43
CA MET A 109 7.54 -10.56 11.32
C MET A 109 8.46 -9.42 10.87
N ILE A 110 7.90 -8.23 10.64
CA ILE A 110 8.63 -7.01 10.28
C ILE A 110 8.43 -5.97 11.37
N VAL A 111 9.51 -5.27 11.75
CA VAL A 111 9.48 -4.28 12.84
C VAL A 111 9.81 -2.87 12.34
N PRO A 112 8.83 -2.12 11.78
CA PRO A 112 9.01 -0.71 11.49
C PRO A 112 9.11 0.12 12.77
N GLU A 113 9.84 1.23 12.69
CA GLU A 113 10.07 2.18 13.78
C GLU A 113 9.86 3.61 13.28
N LEU A 114 9.12 4.40 14.06
CA LEU A 114 8.98 5.84 13.83
C LEU A 114 10.17 6.57 14.45
N LEU A 115 10.93 7.28 13.62
CA LEU A 115 12.09 8.07 14.06
C LEU A 115 11.69 9.49 14.49
N ASP A 116 12.59 10.18 15.19
CA ASP A 116 12.41 11.56 15.69
C ASP A 116 12.15 12.57 14.56
N ASN A 117 12.70 12.32 13.38
CA ASN A 117 12.49 13.14 12.19
C ASN A 117 11.21 12.78 11.41
N GLY A 118 10.37 11.88 11.94
CA GLY A 118 9.11 11.47 11.33
C GLY A 118 9.23 10.42 10.21
N LEU A 119 10.46 9.99 9.87
CA LEU A 119 10.67 8.91 8.92
C LEU A 119 10.35 7.55 9.56
N ILE A 120 9.99 6.58 8.73
CA ILE A 120 9.84 5.19 9.16
C ILE A 120 11.10 4.41 8.79
N ARG A 121 11.78 3.85 9.79
CA ARG A 121 12.88 2.90 9.64
C ARG A 121 12.35 1.48 9.61
N VAL A 122 12.87 0.65 8.71
CA VAL A 122 12.51 -0.75 8.52
C VAL A 122 13.78 -1.59 8.48
N ASP A 123 13.77 -2.70 9.21
CA ASP A 123 14.77 -3.77 9.04
C ASP A 123 14.45 -4.54 7.75
N MET A 124 15.35 -4.48 6.76
CA MET A 124 15.19 -5.16 5.47
C MET A 124 15.87 -6.53 5.44
N GLY A 125 16.42 -6.97 6.57
CA GLY A 125 17.14 -8.22 6.71
C GLY A 125 18.53 -8.20 6.09
N GLN A 126 19.14 -9.37 6.04
CA GLN A 126 20.48 -9.58 5.52
C GLN A 126 20.50 -9.57 3.98
N PRO A 127 21.53 -9.01 3.34
CA PRO A 127 21.68 -9.10 1.90
C PRO A 127 22.17 -10.50 1.48
N PHE A 128 21.68 -10.98 0.35
CA PHE A 128 22.20 -12.18 -0.30
C PHE A 128 23.33 -11.80 -1.27
N LEU A 129 24.52 -12.37 -1.04
CA LEU A 129 25.75 -12.03 -1.78
C LEU A 129 26.38 -13.22 -2.51
N GLU A 130 25.76 -14.40 -2.45
CA GLU A 130 26.22 -15.58 -3.19
C GLU A 130 25.49 -15.70 -4.54
N PRO A 131 26.17 -16.08 -5.64
CA PRO A 131 25.55 -16.19 -6.96
C PRO A 131 24.29 -17.05 -6.98
N ALA A 132 24.28 -18.16 -6.24
CA ALA A 132 23.15 -19.06 -6.14
C ALA A 132 21.96 -18.46 -5.39
N SER A 133 22.21 -17.61 -4.38
CA SER A 133 21.18 -16.93 -3.60
C SER A 133 20.61 -15.69 -4.32
N VAL A 134 21.37 -15.07 -5.22
CA VAL A 134 20.95 -13.96 -6.11
C VAL A 134 20.37 -14.45 -7.46
N PRO A 135 20.08 -15.75 -7.58
CA PRO A 135 20.14 -16.51 -8.86
C PRO A 135 20.79 -15.79 -10.07
N THR A 136 22.13 -15.74 -10.09
CA THR A 136 22.91 -15.20 -11.21
C THR A 136 24.03 -16.15 -11.65
N THR A 137 24.43 -16.07 -12.92
CA THR A 137 25.60 -16.76 -13.45
C THR A 137 26.88 -15.94 -13.34
N LEU A 138 26.81 -14.71 -12.81
CA LEU A 138 28.00 -13.90 -12.54
C LEU A 138 28.88 -14.60 -11.48
N PRO A 139 30.20 -14.64 -11.68
CA PRO A 139 31.09 -15.22 -10.68
C PRO A 139 31.17 -14.31 -9.45
N LEU A 140 31.42 -14.90 -8.28
CA LEU A 140 31.78 -14.15 -7.08
C LEU A 140 33.10 -13.39 -7.32
N GLY A 141 33.05 -12.07 -7.25
CA GLY A 141 34.23 -11.24 -7.47
C GLY A 141 34.98 -10.86 -6.19
N PRO A 142 36.12 -10.16 -6.32
CA PRO A 142 36.98 -9.77 -5.19
C PRO A 142 36.32 -8.88 -4.13
N ALA A 143 35.24 -8.18 -4.48
CA ALA A 143 34.48 -7.36 -3.52
C ALA A 143 33.49 -8.16 -2.65
N GLY A 144 33.43 -9.48 -2.81
CA GLY A 144 32.58 -10.36 -1.99
C GLY A 144 31.11 -10.39 -2.43
N LEU A 145 30.83 -10.09 -3.69
CA LEU A 145 29.52 -10.20 -4.34
C LEU A 145 29.68 -10.62 -5.81
N PRO A 146 28.62 -11.14 -6.48
CA PRO A 146 28.69 -11.52 -7.88
C PRO A 146 28.87 -10.27 -8.74
N GLN A 147 29.88 -10.25 -9.60
CA GLN A 147 30.19 -9.07 -10.42
C GLN A 147 30.93 -9.45 -11.70
N GLY A 148 30.93 -8.55 -12.68
CA GLY A 148 31.64 -8.72 -13.93
C GLY A 148 31.26 -7.67 -14.97
N ASN A 149 31.68 -7.89 -16.22
CA ASN A 149 31.26 -7.08 -17.35
C ASN A 149 30.22 -7.84 -18.17
N LEU A 150 29.14 -7.18 -18.54
CA LEU A 150 28.12 -7.69 -19.46
C LEU A 150 28.10 -6.84 -20.72
N MET A 151 28.08 -7.50 -21.88
CA MET A 151 27.81 -6.86 -23.16
C MET A 151 26.29 -6.87 -23.39
N VAL A 152 25.66 -5.70 -23.33
CA VAL A 152 24.21 -5.54 -23.47
C VAL A 152 23.93 -4.57 -24.60
N GLU A 153 23.30 -5.04 -25.67
CA GLU A 153 22.90 -4.19 -26.81
C GLU A 153 24.06 -3.31 -27.32
N GLY A 154 25.26 -3.90 -27.45
CA GLY A 154 26.48 -3.22 -27.92
C GLY A 154 27.17 -2.30 -26.90
N THR A 155 26.69 -2.26 -25.65
CA THR A 155 27.30 -1.49 -24.56
C THR A 155 27.93 -2.43 -23.54
N GLU A 156 29.21 -2.26 -23.22
CA GLU A 156 29.85 -2.98 -22.13
C GLU A 156 29.55 -2.28 -20.80
N LEU A 157 28.97 -3.00 -19.85
CA LEU A 157 28.57 -2.49 -18.54
C LEU A 157 29.26 -3.29 -17.44
N ALA A 158 29.93 -2.58 -16.53
CA ALA A 158 30.39 -3.17 -15.27
C ALA A 158 29.19 -3.30 -14.33
N VAL A 159 28.93 -4.52 -13.87
CA VAL A 159 27.75 -4.85 -13.07
C VAL A 159 28.14 -5.56 -11.79
N ALA A 160 27.37 -5.33 -10.74
CA ALA A 160 27.41 -6.10 -9.50
C ALA A 160 26.00 -6.49 -9.10
N ALA A 161 25.82 -7.69 -8.57
CA ALA A 161 24.52 -8.22 -8.17
C ALA A 161 24.43 -8.39 -6.66
N ALA A 162 23.24 -8.20 -6.11
CA ALA A 162 22.93 -8.47 -4.71
C ALA A 162 21.45 -8.87 -4.62
N GLY A 163 21.07 -9.57 -3.56
CA GLY A 163 19.69 -9.95 -3.29
C GLY A 163 19.18 -9.36 -1.99
N MET A 164 17.90 -9.01 -1.97
CA MET A 164 17.16 -8.59 -0.75
C MET A 164 15.87 -9.40 -0.61
N GLY A 165 15.94 -10.69 -0.96
CA GLY A 165 14.79 -11.60 -1.16
C GLY A 165 14.42 -11.77 -2.63
N ASN A 166 14.71 -10.75 -3.45
CA ASN A 166 14.63 -10.77 -4.91
C ASN A 166 15.96 -10.32 -5.55
N PRO A 167 16.24 -10.72 -6.81
CA PRO A 167 17.50 -10.41 -7.48
C PRO A 167 17.57 -8.93 -7.92
N HIS A 168 18.72 -8.32 -7.71
CA HIS A 168 19.04 -6.97 -8.16
C HIS A 168 20.42 -6.93 -8.84
N VAL A 169 20.51 -6.18 -9.93
CA VAL A 169 21.77 -5.82 -10.57
C VAL A 169 21.96 -4.31 -10.49
N VAL A 170 23.16 -3.89 -10.07
CA VAL A 170 23.55 -2.51 -9.84
C VAL A 170 24.67 -2.17 -10.82
N ILE A 171 24.49 -1.06 -11.54
CA ILE A 171 25.38 -0.58 -12.59
C ILE A 171 25.82 0.83 -12.22
N PRO A 172 27.02 1.00 -11.65
CA PRO A 172 27.60 2.33 -11.44
C PRO A 172 27.85 3.03 -12.77
N VAL A 173 27.36 4.26 -12.90
CA VAL A 173 27.49 5.10 -14.11
C VAL A 173 27.91 6.51 -13.74
N ALA A 174 28.48 7.23 -14.71
CA ALA A 174 28.90 8.62 -14.51
C ALA A 174 27.70 9.59 -14.42
N ASP A 175 26.63 9.32 -15.16
CA ASP A 175 25.40 10.13 -15.20
C ASP A 175 24.18 9.24 -15.50
N VAL A 176 23.26 9.13 -14.54
CA VAL A 176 22.01 8.36 -14.71
C VAL A 176 21.02 9.03 -15.67
N GLY A 177 21.14 10.34 -15.90
CA GLY A 177 20.29 11.10 -16.82
C GLY A 177 20.61 10.79 -18.29
N ALA A 178 21.84 10.37 -18.58
CA ALA A 178 22.28 9.99 -19.93
C ALA A 178 21.92 8.53 -20.29
N ILE A 179 21.40 7.74 -19.34
CA ILE A 179 21.07 6.33 -19.56
C ILE A 179 19.70 6.19 -20.23
N ASP A 180 19.70 5.47 -21.35
CA ASP A 180 18.50 4.93 -21.99
C ASP A 180 17.97 3.75 -21.17
N LEU A 181 17.20 4.08 -20.13
CA LEU A 181 16.70 3.15 -19.13
C LEU A 181 15.79 2.11 -19.74
N GLU A 182 14.93 2.50 -20.67
CA GLU A 182 13.96 1.61 -21.30
C GLU A 182 14.65 0.54 -22.13
N ARG A 183 15.65 0.92 -22.93
CA ARG A 183 16.41 -0.03 -23.75
C ARG A 183 17.29 -0.94 -22.91
N LEU A 184 18.13 -0.36 -22.04
CA LEU A 184 19.11 -1.14 -21.28
C LEU A 184 18.49 -1.89 -20.11
N GLY A 185 17.52 -1.29 -19.42
CA GLY A 185 16.79 -1.91 -18.32
C GLY A 185 16.02 -3.15 -18.79
N ALA A 186 15.26 -3.05 -19.87
CA ALA A 186 14.54 -4.19 -20.44
C ALA A 186 15.49 -5.32 -20.88
N ALA A 187 16.61 -4.97 -21.51
CA ALA A 187 17.60 -5.96 -21.97
C ALA A 187 18.32 -6.65 -20.80
N LEU A 188 18.61 -5.92 -19.72
CA LEU A 188 19.24 -6.46 -18.51
C LEU A 188 18.27 -7.32 -17.68
N GLU A 189 16.99 -6.94 -17.61
CA GLU A 189 15.97 -7.69 -16.85
C GLU A 189 15.95 -9.16 -17.25
N VAL A 190 15.99 -9.44 -18.56
CA VAL A 190 15.90 -10.80 -19.13
C VAL A 190 17.24 -11.36 -19.58
N ASN A 191 18.35 -10.72 -19.19
CA ASN A 191 19.68 -11.15 -19.62
C ASN A 191 19.97 -12.59 -19.15
N PRO A 192 20.59 -13.44 -19.98
CA PRO A 192 20.91 -14.83 -19.62
C PRO A 192 21.73 -14.99 -18.33
N ALA A 193 22.45 -13.94 -17.91
CA ALA A 193 23.16 -13.92 -16.62
C ALA A 193 22.24 -13.95 -15.39
N PHE A 194 20.94 -13.72 -15.57
CA PHE A 194 19.93 -13.70 -14.51
C PHE A 194 18.77 -14.66 -14.87
N PRO A 195 18.91 -15.97 -14.59
CA PRO A 195 17.88 -16.97 -14.94
C PRO A 195 16.48 -16.68 -14.36
N ALA A 196 16.42 -16.04 -13.19
CA ALA A 196 15.16 -15.65 -12.54
C ALA A 196 14.68 -14.23 -12.92
N ARG A 197 15.25 -13.67 -14.00
CA ARG A 197 15.25 -12.23 -14.33
C ARG A 197 15.82 -11.39 -13.17
N THR A 198 15.94 -10.08 -13.34
CA THR A 198 16.47 -9.21 -12.29
C THR A 198 15.86 -7.80 -12.33
N ASN A 199 15.86 -7.14 -11.18
CA ASN A 199 15.63 -5.69 -11.12
C ASN A 199 16.93 -4.96 -11.44
N VAL A 200 16.87 -3.91 -12.24
CA VAL A 200 18.05 -3.24 -12.79
C VAL A 200 18.14 -1.82 -12.23
N HIS A 201 19.29 -1.48 -11.66
CA HIS A 201 19.53 -0.18 -11.03
C HIS A 201 20.77 0.48 -11.62
N PHE A 202 20.58 1.63 -12.26
CA PHE A 202 21.69 2.50 -12.64
C PHE A 202 21.92 3.50 -11.53
N VAL A 203 23.15 3.60 -11.05
CA VAL A 203 23.50 4.45 -9.91
C VAL A 203 24.65 5.40 -10.25
N GLN A 204 24.44 6.68 -9.96
CA GLN A 204 25.45 7.72 -10.00
C GLN A 204 25.87 8.05 -8.56
N VAL A 205 27.15 7.92 -8.28
CA VAL A 205 27.74 8.30 -6.98
C VAL A 205 28.00 9.81 -7.00
N LEU A 206 27.23 10.58 -6.24
CA LEU A 206 27.41 12.04 -6.14
C LEU A 206 28.40 12.40 -5.03
N ALA A 207 28.33 11.67 -3.91
CA ALA A 207 29.24 11.72 -2.78
C ALA A 207 29.24 10.35 -2.07
N PRO A 208 30.19 10.08 -1.14
CA PRO A 208 30.19 8.82 -0.40
C PRO A 208 28.91 8.54 0.38
N ASP A 209 28.18 9.58 0.80
CA ASP A 209 26.93 9.53 1.56
C ASP A 209 25.70 9.91 0.70
N HIS A 210 25.87 10.08 -0.62
CA HIS A 210 24.80 10.54 -1.49
C HIS A 210 24.88 9.89 -2.88
N LEU A 211 23.88 9.08 -3.19
CA LEU A 211 23.72 8.37 -4.47
C LEU A 211 22.46 8.84 -5.18
N ARG A 212 22.44 8.77 -6.51
CA ARG A 212 21.23 8.94 -7.31
C ARG A 212 21.01 7.70 -8.15
N MET A 213 19.78 7.17 -8.18
CA MET A 213 19.48 5.95 -8.94
C MET A 213 18.27 6.10 -9.84
N ARG A 214 18.26 5.32 -10.93
CA ARG A 214 17.07 5.01 -11.73
C ARG A 214 16.88 3.51 -11.76
N VAL A 215 15.62 3.09 -11.71
CA VAL A 215 15.25 1.67 -11.58
C VAL A 215 14.39 1.21 -12.75
N TRP A 216 14.67 -0.01 -13.20
CA TRP A 216 13.78 -0.83 -13.99
C TRP A 216 13.45 -2.09 -13.18
N GLU A 217 12.20 -2.22 -12.74
CA GLU A 217 11.75 -3.35 -11.93
C GLU A 217 11.31 -4.52 -12.81
N ARG A 218 11.65 -5.72 -12.35
CA ARG A 218 11.32 -6.99 -12.99
C ARG A 218 9.81 -7.10 -13.16
N GLY A 219 9.36 -7.20 -14.41
CA GLY A 219 7.95 -7.32 -14.77
C GLY A 219 7.12 -6.04 -14.64
N ALA A 220 7.70 -4.92 -14.19
CA ALA A 220 7.00 -3.64 -14.01
C ALA A 220 7.58 -2.50 -14.85
N GLY A 221 8.84 -2.59 -15.29
CA GLY A 221 9.49 -1.54 -16.06
C GLY A 221 9.95 -0.37 -15.17
N PRO A 222 10.00 0.88 -15.69
CA PRO A 222 10.49 2.01 -14.91
C PRO A 222 9.52 2.38 -13.78
N THR A 223 10.00 2.37 -12.54
CA THR A 223 9.21 2.74 -11.36
C THR A 223 9.77 3.99 -10.67
N LEU A 224 8.94 4.63 -9.84
CA LEU A 224 9.34 5.83 -9.08
C LEU A 224 10.24 5.51 -7.90
N ALA A 225 10.05 4.36 -7.26
CA ALA A 225 10.86 3.95 -6.13
C ALA A 225 10.83 2.43 -5.94
N CYS A 226 11.98 1.85 -5.59
CA CYS A 226 12.14 0.43 -5.26
C CYS A 226 12.95 0.31 -3.95
N GLY A 227 12.29 -0.04 -2.84
CA GLY A 227 12.94 -0.09 -1.52
C GLY A 227 14.03 -1.15 -1.43
N THR A 228 13.76 -2.38 -1.87
CA THR A 228 14.77 -3.44 -1.92
C THR A 228 15.89 -3.13 -2.92
N GLY A 229 15.56 -2.43 -4.01
CA GLY A 229 16.54 -1.94 -4.99
C GLY A 229 17.51 -0.89 -4.43
N ALA A 230 17.01 0.07 -3.64
CA ALA A 230 17.84 1.02 -2.92
C ALA A 230 18.76 0.31 -1.92
N CYS A 231 18.24 -0.68 -1.18
CA CYS A 231 19.03 -1.50 -0.26
C CYS A 231 20.17 -2.25 -0.98
N ALA A 232 19.84 -2.96 -2.06
CA ALA A 232 20.83 -3.66 -2.88
C ALA A 232 21.87 -2.71 -3.50
N THR A 233 21.44 -1.50 -3.89
CA THR A 233 22.32 -0.45 -4.43
C THR A 233 23.35 0.02 -3.41
N LEU A 234 22.92 0.32 -2.16
CA LEU A 234 23.86 0.66 -1.09
C LEU A 234 24.85 -0.49 -0.85
N VAL A 235 24.34 -1.72 -0.68
CA VAL A 235 25.16 -2.91 -0.40
C VAL A 235 26.23 -3.10 -1.48
N ALA A 236 25.83 -3.07 -2.76
CA ALA A 236 26.77 -3.22 -3.88
C ALA A 236 27.78 -2.07 -3.93
N CYS A 237 27.34 -0.82 -3.84
CA CYS A 237 28.24 0.34 -3.86
C CYS A 237 29.22 0.31 -2.68
N ARG A 238 28.76 -0.12 -1.51
CA ARG A 238 29.59 -0.21 -0.30
C ARG A 238 30.68 -1.26 -0.41
N LEU A 239 30.34 -2.45 -0.95
CA LEU A 239 31.31 -3.52 -1.19
C LEU A 239 32.30 -3.18 -2.30
N LEU A 240 31.85 -2.44 -3.31
CA LEU A 240 32.73 -1.89 -4.37
C LEU A 240 33.60 -0.71 -3.89
N GLY A 241 33.45 -0.25 -2.64
CA GLY A 241 34.20 0.88 -2.09
C GLY A 241 33.80 2.25 -2.67
N LEU A 242 32.58 2.36 -3.19
CA LEU A 242 32.05 3.56 -3.83
C LEU A 242 31.28 4.49 -2.88
N CYS A 243 30.73 3.97 -1.79
CA CYS A 243 29.97 4.74 -0.80
C CYS A 243 30.31 4.35 0.64
N ALA A 244 29.83 5.15 1.58
CA ALA A 244 29.91 4.92 3.02
C ALA A 244 28.91 3.86 3.50
N ASP A 245 28.97 3.51 4.78
CA ASP A 245 28.05 2.56 5.44
C ASP A 245 26.60 3.08 5.45
N GLU A 246 26.39 4.39 5.36
CA GLU A 246 25.07 5.03 5.28
C GLU A 246 25.09 6.06 4.14
N ALA A 247 24.04 6.06 3.33
CA ALA A 247 23.87 7.04 2.27
C ALA A 247 22.40 7.35 2.01
N VAL A 248 22.15 8.59 1.57
CA VAL A 248 20.88 8.98 0.94
C VAL A 248 20.91 8.55 -0.52
N ILE A 249 19.87 7.84 -0.94
CA ILE A 249 19.67 7.42 -2.32
C ILE A 249 18.48 8.19 -2.88
N GLU A 250 18.74 9.08 -3.84
CA GLU A 250 17.71 9.78 -4.60
C GLU A 250 17.11 8.84 -5.66
N LEU A 251 15.85 8.46 -5.46
CA LEU A 251 15.02 7.79 -6.48
C LEU A 251 14.13 8.83 -7.18
N PRO A 252 13.54 8.52 -8.35
CA PRO A 252 12.62 9.45 -9.03
C PRO A 252 11.45 9.91 -8.15
N GLY A 253 10.95 9.06 -7.25
CA GLY A 253 9.88 9.36 -6.30
C GLY A 253 10.33 10.08 -5.03
N GLY A 254 11.64 10.27 -4.83
CA GLY A 254 12.23 10.94 -3.67
C GLY A 254 13.27 10.08 -2.93
N PRO A 255 13.83 10.60 -1.83
CA PRO A 255 14.99 9.99 -1.17
C PRO A 255 14.63 8.86 -0.21
N LEU A 256 15.52 7.86 -0.13
CA LEU A 256 15.60 6.88 0.97
C LEU A 256 16.98 6.97 1.63
N THR A 257 17.04 6.88 2.95
CA THR A 257 18.31 6.69 3.67
C THR A 257 18.50 5.21 3.91
N ILE A 258 19.59 4.65 3.40
CA ILE A 258 19.94 3.25 3.62
C ILE A 258 21.20 3.19 4.47
N ALA A 259 21.23 2.31 5.46
CA ALA A 259 22.40 2.03 6.29
C ALA A 259 22.70 0.54 6.36
N TRP A 260 23.97 0.18 6.19
CA TRP A 260 24.48 -1.18 6.36
C TRP A 260 25.97 -1.13 6.71
N ASN A 261 26.36 -1.85 7.77
CA ASN A 261 27.71 -1.82 8.33
C ASN A 261 28.75 -2.64 7.54
N GLY A 262 28.37 -3.21 6.40
CA GLY A 262 29.24 -4.05 5.58
C GLY A 262 29.37 -5.51 6.05
N ASP A 263 28.69 -5.91 7.14
CA ASP A 263 28.66 -7.30 7.59
C ASP A 263 27.60 -8.08 6.80
N PRO A 264 27.96 -9.12 6.03
CA PRO A 264 27.00 -9.97 5.33
C PRO A 264 25.96 -10.62 6.24
N ALA A 265 26.27 -10.82 7.54
CA ALA A 265 25.32 -11.31 8.53
C ALA A 265 24.52 -10.19 9.22
N GLY A 266 24.83 -8.92 8.93
CA GLY A 266 24.13 -7.75 9.44
C GLY A 266 22.91 -7.37 8.60
N SER A 267 21.91 -6.79 9.26
CA SER A 267 20.71 -6.26 8.60
C SER A 267 20.99 -4.95 7.85
N VAL A 268 20.35 -4.80 6.69
CA VAL A 268 20.24 -3.52 5.98
C VAL A 268 19.05 -2.75 6.53
N TRP A 269 19.26 -1.49 6.89
CA TRP A 269 18.22 -0.60 7.41
C TRP A 269 17.80 0.39 6.34
N MET A 270 16.49 0.49 6.11
CA MET A 270 15.90 1.45 5.18
C MET A 270 15.04 2.43 5.95
N SER A 271 15.33 3.72 5.81
CA SER A 271 14.50 4.80 6.35
C SER A 271 13.94 5.64 5.22
N GLY A 272 12.64 5.92 5.27
CA GLY A 272 11.98 6.71 4.24
C GLY A 272 10.70 7.36 4.72
N PRO A 273 10.21 8.36 3.97
CA PRO A 273 8.94 9.01 4.30
C PRO A 273 7.77 8.08 3.99
N ALA A 274 6.66 8.38 4.65
CA ALA A 274 5.32 7.91 4.34
C ALA A 274 4.36 9.05 4.68
N GLU A 275 3.45 9.37 3.77
CA GLU A 275 2.62 10.57 3.87
C GLU A 275 1.15 10.21 3.72
N ALA A 276 0.32 10.77 4.60
CA ALA A 276 -1.13 10.77 4.44
C ALA A 276 -1.50 11.74 3.31
N VAL A 277 -2.34 11.29 2.37
CA VAL A 277 -2.80 12.11 1.24
C VAL A 277 -4.21 12.64 1.51
N PHE A 278 -5.17 11.74 1.77
CA PHE A 278 -6.54 12.11 2.10
C PHE A 278 -7.26 10.98 2.81
N ASP A 279 -8.39 11.30 3.44
CA ASP A 279 -9.30 10.34 4.03
C ASP A 279 -10.60 10.26 3.21
N GLY A 280 -11.20 9.08 3.14
CA GLY A 280 -12.40 8.89 2.33
C GLY A 280 -13.34 7.80 2.84
N MET A 281 -14.52 7.76 2.23
CA MET A 281 -15.53 6.74 2.43
C MET A 281 -16.08 6.30 1.08
N VAL A 282 -16.16 4.99 0.86
CA VAL A 282 -16.73 4.37 -0.34
C VAL A 282 -18.18 4.01 -0.11
N THR A 283 -19.03 4.37 -1.05
CA THR A 283 -20.45 4.04 -1.02
C THR A 283 -20.69 2.54 -1.19
N PRO A 284 -21.80 2.00 -0.66
CA PRO A 284 -22.11 0.58 -0.78
C PRO A 284 -22.27 0.10 -2.22
N GLU A 285 -22.58 0.97 -3.18
CA GLU A 285 -22.78 0.59 -4.59
C GLU A 285 -21.45 0.30 -5.30
N LEU A 286 -20.39 1.04 -4.98
CA LEU A 286 -19.05 0.77 -5.50
C LEU A 286 -18.36 -0.39 -4.75
N TRP A 287 -18.69 -0.55 -3.46
CA TRP A 287 -18.12 -1.56 -2.56
C TRP A 287 -18.85 -2.91 -2.54
N GLY A 288 -20.16 -2.91 -2.79
CA GLY A 288 -21.06 -4.07 -2.69
C GLY A 288 -20.98 -5.02 -3.90
N GLU A 289 -21.72 -6.12 -3.84
CA GLU A 289 -21.93 -6.95 -5.03
C GLU A 289 -22.57 -6.09 -6.13
N GLY A 290 -21.94 -6.08 -7.31
CA GLY A 290 -22.46 -5.31 -8.44
C GLY A 290 -23.87 -5.80 -8.80
N PRO A 291 -24.69 -4.99 -9.49
CA PRO A 291 -25.99 -5.45 -9.96
C PRO A 291 -25.76 -6.53 -11.02
N GLY A 292 -25.89 -7.81 -10.66
CA GLY A 292 -25.80 -8.91 -11.63
C GLY A 292 -25.24 -10.23 -11.12
N GLN A 293 -25.76 -10.77 -10.01
CA GLN A 293 -25.94 -12.22 -9.88
C GLN A 293 -27.34 -12.47 -9.30
N GLU A 294 -28.35 -12.28 -10.16
CA GLU A 294 -29.66 -12.88 -9.90
C GLU A 294 -29.47 -14.39 -9.78
N GLN A 295 -29.96 -14.90 -8.66
CA GLN A 295 -30.20 -16.32 -8.42
C GLN A 295 -30.94 -16.90 -9.63
N GLY A 296 -30.49 -18.07 -10.09
CA GLY A 296 -30.99 -18.73 -11.30
C GLY A 296 -32.52 -18.85 -11.34
N PRO A 297 -33.10 -19.00 -12.55
CA PRO A 297 -34.53 -18.84 -12.76
C PRO A 297 -35.30 -19.85 -11.91
N ALA A 298 -36.02 -19.35 -10.92
CA ALA A 298 -37.05 -20.09 -10.24
C ALA A 298 -38.08 -20.54 -11.29
N ALA A 299 -38.32 -21.84 -11.32
CA ALA A 299 -39.26 -22.48 -12.23
C ALA A 299 -40.62 -21.76 -12.22
N ILE A 300 -41.09 -21.41 -13.41
CA ILE A 300 -42.44 -20.93 -13.67
C ILE A 300 -43.42 -22.01 -13.21
N GLN A 301 -44.04 -21.83 -12.06
CA GLN A 301 -45.32 -22.49 -11.75
C GLN A 301 -46.44 -21.58 -12.21
N ALA A 302 -47.07 -22.00 -13.31
CA ALA A 302 -48.33 -21.46 -13.77
C ALA A 302 -49.37 -21.61 -12.66
N ASN A 303 -49.92 -20.49 -12.20
CA ASN A 303 -51.22 -20.50 -11.55
C ASN A 303 -52.10 -19.42 -12.17
N GLN A 304 -53.06 -19.90 -12.95
CA GLN A 304 -54.18 -19.13 -13.47
C GLN A 304 -55.16 -18.87 -12.32
N ALA A 305 -55.49 -17.60 -12.05
CA ALA A 305 -56.80 -17.19 -11.55
C ALA A 305 -56.98 -15.67 -11.63
N GLY A 306 -57.88 -15.23 -12.52
CA GLY A 306 -58.89 -14.20 -12.26
C GLY A 306 -58.45 -12.76 -11.98
N HIS A 307 -58.42 -11.94 -13.04
CA HIS A 307 -58.59 -10.49 -12.95
C HIS A 307 -60.05 -10.11 -12.66
N ALA A 308 -60.27 -9.23 -11.67
CA ALA A 308 -61.32 -8.20 -11.70
C ALA A 308 -61.02 -7.13 -10.62
N GLY A 309 -60.99 -5.84 -11.01
CA GLY A 309 -61.14 -4.74 -10.06
C GLY A 309 -60.22 -3.53 -10.25
N THR A 310 -60.63 -2.65 -11.16
CA THR A 310 -60.40 -1.20 -11.28
C THR A 310 -59.95 -0.42 -10.03
N GLY A 311 -59.03 0.54 -10.19
CA GLY A 311 -58.78 1.60 -9.21
C GLY A 311 -57.66 2.56 -9.61
N ASN A 312 -58.04 3.67 -10.24
CA ASN A 312 -57.22 4.82 -10.57
C ASN A 312 -56.85 5.60 -9.29
N ASP A 313 -55.57 5.89 -9.03
CA ASP A 313 -55.25 7.11 -8.27
C ASP A 313 -53.87 7.67 -8.63
N SER A 314 -53.93 8.85 -9.22
CA SER A 314 -52.82 9.73 -9.55
C SER A 314 -52.51 10.61 -8.34
N SER A 315 -51.31 10.50 -7.77
CA SER A 315 -50.77 11.60 -6.96
C SER A 315 -49.27 11.73 -7.20
N GLY A 316 -48.89 12.88 -7.75
CA GLY A 316 -47.51 13.23 -8.04
C GLY A 316 -46.68 13.36 -6.77
N THR A 317 -45.51 12.75 -6.77
CA THR A 317 -44.48 12.93 -5.75
C THR A 317 -43.53 14.03 -6.20
N ASP A 318 -43.85 15.29 -5.89
CA ASP A 318 -42.81 16.31 -5.82
C ASP A 318 -41.92 15.98 -4.61
N GLY A 319 -40.68 15.58 -4.87
CA GLY A 319 -39.71 15.21 -3.84
C GLY A 319 -39.41 16.37 -2.91
N ILE A 320 -39.62 16.18 -1.61
CA ILE A 320 -39.32 17.19 -0.59
C ILE A 320 -37.82 17.17 -0.30
N ASP A 321 -37.15 18.30 -0.51
CA ASP A 321 -35.77 18.52 -0.06
C ASP A 321 -35.73 18.89 1.43
N CYS A 322 -35.28 17.93 2.24
CA CYS A 322 -35.17 18.08 3.68
C CYS A 322 -34.07 19.08 4.12
N ALA A 323 -33.12 19.43 3.25
CA ALA A 323 -32.07 20.39 3.55
C ALA A 323 -32.63 21.82 3.67
N THR A 324 -33.68 22.13 2.92
CA THR A 324 -34.36 23.44 2.94
C THR A 324 -35.53 23.49 3.91
N ALA A 325 -36.23 22.37 4.16
CA ALA A 325 -37.47 22.36 4.95
C ALA A 325 -37.29 22.37 6.48
N CYS A 326 -36.10 22.05 7.02
CA CYS A 326 -35.91 21.79 8.46
C CYS A 326 -35.14 22.87 9.24
N VAL A 327 -35.09 24.11 8.74
CA VAL A 327 -34.29 25.20 9.35
C VAL A 327 -34.86 25.69 10.70
N LYS A 328 -36.14 25.46 11.00
CA LYS A 328 -36.80 25.91 12.26
C LYS A 328 -37.71 24.85 12.89
N GLY A 329 -37.35 23.58 12.79
CA GLY A 329 -38.16 22.46 13.28
C GLY A 329 -39.23 22.01 12.27
N CYS A 330 -39.66 20.76 12.42
CA CYS A 330 -40.47 20.05 11.42
C CYS A 330 -41.93 20.57 11.42
N LEU A 331 -42.35 21.19 10.33
CA LEU A 331 -43.70 21.78 10.17
C LEU A 331 -44.82 20.74 9.98
N ARG A 332 -44.49 19.47 9.70
CA ARG A 332 -45.46 18.35 9.59
C ARG A 332 -44.84 17.04 10.10
N PRO A 333 -44.88 16.76 11.41
CA PRO A 333 -44.28 15.56 11.98
C PRO A 333 -44.92 14.27 11.49
N ASP A 334 -46.22 14.29 11.19
CA ASP A 334 -47.01 13.07 10.87
C ASP A 334 -46.87 12.61 9.41
N ALA A 335 -46.27 13.44 8.56
CA ALA A 335 -46.02 13.14 7.14
C ALA A 335 -44.52 13.02 6.83
N CYS A 336 -43.68 12.90 7.85
CA CYS A 336 -42.24 12.84 7.66
C CYS A 336 -41.81 11.40 7.33
N PRO A 337 -41.07 11.15 6.23
CA PRO A 337 -40.45 9.85 5.97
C PRO A 337 -39.42 9.47 7.06
N SER A 338 -39.15 10.38 8.01
CA SER A 338 -38.30 10.19 9.17
C SER A 338 -38.86 9.30 10.27
N ALA A 339 -40.11 8.82 10.24
CA ALA A 339 -40.62 8.00 11.35
C ALA A 339 -39.78 6.72 11.50
N GLU A 340 -39.49 6.06 10.38
CA GLU A 340 -38.62 4.88 10.34
C GLU A 340 -37.15 5.23 10.60
N ALA A 341 -36.67 6.34 10.05
CA ALA A 341 -35.30 6.82 10.28
C ALA A 341 -35.05 7.22 11.75
N ARG A 342 -36.04 7.86 12.40
CA ARG A 342 -36.02 8.21 13.83
C ARG A 342 -36.13 6.95 14.68
N ALA A 343 -36.97 5.99 14.31
CA ALA A 343 -37.06 4.70 14.99
C ALA A 343 -35.72 3.96 14.93
N ARG A 344 -35.05 3.93 13.77
CA ARG A 344 -33.71 3.34 13.62
C ARG A 344 -32.64 4.07 14.43
N ALA A 345 -32.64 5.41 14.41
CA ALA A 345 -31.71 6.21 15.21
C ALA A 345 -31.93 6.04 16.72
N MET A 346 -33.19 6.00 17.17
CA MET A 346 -33.53 5.77 18.58
C MET A 346 -33.20 4.35 19.02
N ALA A 347 -33.45 3.33 18.18
CA ALA A 347 -33.07 1.96 18.48
C ALA A 347 -31.55 1.80 18.60
N LEU A 348 -30.78 2.49 17.74
CA LEU A 348 -29.32 2.52 17.80
C LEU A 348 -28.84 3.15 19.13
N LEU A 349 -29.40 4.30 19.51
CA LEU A 349 -29.06 5.01 20.74
C LEU A 349 -29.46 4.25 22.01
N GLN A 350 -30.56 3.49 21.98
CA GLN A 350 -31.04 2.72 23.13
C GLN A 350 -30.26 1.42 23.35
N ASN A 351 -29.68 0.85 22.27
CA ASN A 351 -28.96 -0.41 22.32
C ASN A 351 -27.43 -0.25 22.35
N THR A 352 -26.92 0.98 22.30
CA THR A 352 -25.49 1.26 22.31
C THR A 352 -25.12 1.95 23.62
N THR A 353 -24.11 1.42 24.33
CA THR A 353 -23.64 2.01 25.59
C THR A 353 -23.02 3.39 25.35
N LEU A 354 -22.94 4.21 26.40
CA LEU A 354 -22.29 5.54 26.31
C LEU A 354 -20.85 5.43 25.78
N ASP A 355 -20.12 4.40 26.21
CA ASP A 355 -18.77 4.09 25.69
C ASP A 355 -18.79 3.67 24.22
N GLY A 356 -19.82 2.94 23.77
CA GLY A 356 -20.02 2.61 22.36
C GLY A 356 -20.30 3.85 21.51
N LEU A 357 -21.10 4.79 22.02
CA LEU A 357 -21.39 6.06 21.35
C LEU A 357 -20.17 6.99 21.30
N VAL A 358 -19.39 7.04 22.37
CA VAL A 358 -18.11 7.78 22.42
C VAL A 358 -17.09 7.15 21.46
N THR A 359 -17.03 5.82 21.38
CA THR A 359 -16.16 5.10 20.43
C THR A 359 -16.54 5.45 19.00
N MET A 360 -17.83 5.37 18.63
CA MET A 360 -18.30 5.75 17.29
C MET A 360 -17.99 7.21 16.93
N ALA A 361 -18.10 8.14 17.89
CA ALA A 361 -17.80 9.55 17.67
C ALA A 361 -16.28 9.81 17.55
N SER A 362 -15.47 9.12 18.36
CA SER A 362 -14.01 9.21 18.39
C SER A 362 -13.34 8.52 17.20
N GLU A 363 -14.00 7.52 16.62
CA GLU A 363 -13.58 6.79 15.42
C GLU A 363 -14.10 7.41 14.11
N SER A 364 -14.82 8.54 14.21
CA SER A 364 -15.29 9.23 13.02
C SER A 364 -14.10 9.67 12.15
N LEU A 365 -14.30 9.63 10.83
CA LEU A 365 -13.33 10.14 9.85
C LEU A 365 -12.86 11.55 10.26
N GLU A 366 -13.82 12.38 10.68
CA GLU A 366 -13.58 13.75 11.11
C GLU A 366 -12.64 13.85 12.32
N ALA A 367 -12.79 12.96 13.32
CA ALA A 367 -11.91 12.94 14.49
C ALA A 367 -10.48 12.54 14.11
N ARG A 368 -10.30 11.52 13.26
CA ARG A 368 -8.97 11.11 12.77
C ARG A 368 -8.31 12.22 11.94
N THR A 369 -9.04 12.81 11.01
CA THR A 369 -8.53 13.92 10.20
C THR A 369 -8.17 15.12 11.07
N ARG A 370 -9.01 15.49 12.06
CA ARG A 370 -8.73 16.60 12.99
C ARG A 370 -7.51 16.32 13.88
N ALA A 371 -7.35 15.09 14.37
CA ALA A 371 -6.18 14.69 15.15
C ALA A 371 -4.89 14.86 14.34
N ARG A 372 -4.87 14.46 13.06
CA ARG A 372 -3.72 14.68 12.17
C ARG A 372 -3.41 16.16 11.95
N ILE A 373 -4.44 16.97 11.65
CA ILE A 373 -4.27 18.43 11.47
C ILE A 373 -3.69 19.08 12.74
N SER A 374 -4.17 18.69 13.91
CA SER A 374 -3.70 19.25 15.19
C SER A 374 -2.23 18.94 15.51
N ARG A 375 -1.67 17.88 14.92
CA ARG A 375 -0.28 17.44 15.13
C ARG A 375 0.71 18.04 14.13
N GLY A 376 0.25 18.90 13.22
CA GLY A 376 1.13 19.61 12.28
C GLY A 376 1.67 18.73 11.16
N LEU A 377 0.77 18.01 10.47
CA LEU A 377 0.96 17.79 9.03
C LEU A 377 0.91 19.14 8.30
#